data_AF-A0A851CL48-F1
#
_entry.id   AF-A0A851CL48-F1
#
_cell.length_a   1.000
_cell.length_b   1.000
_cell.length_c   1.000
_cell.angle_alpha   90.00
_cell.angle_beta   90.00
_cell.angle_gamma   90.00
#
_symmetry.space_group_name_H-M   'P 1'
#
loop_
_entity.id
_entity.type
_entity.pdbx_description
1 polymer ?
#
loop_
_entity_poly.entity_id
_entity_poly.type
_entity_poly.pdbx_seq_one_letter_code
_entity_poly.pdbx_strand_id
1 'polypeptide(L)'
;SLFDSPAEWYLKARQSVQRFTVTQLGKCCSDTESGHPRYVVHSYNFFLFPSTLGVRDVEFTLSASSIQFLSHYGFDYNKFLKDGIPYMNEVQEKILRQRLLADSWKVHSAADRDVLKKAIDEVTSWIAEAEEEETLILQDLSGCHVLEVQLVLRQALENVWTEPLGYKKLMVKKVSPQRRQLLENSYDPCQKELIILFARGFTNLFQILVKAKKPLVGHNMLMDLMHLHDKFYQPLPESYEEFKRNIHNLFPVLIDTKTVTKSMQKKYLFPRVSSLSEVYAVLCSSDLNPEDAPWPVITLGSDCSRYAEKKSPHEAGYDAFLCGSGKMLHKHSFRGCLGTCGAVEADPSFSQYLTVLAEHVNKVNLIRGGVTSINFSGEDVPCCHPPVLVVHVRGWPGLNEREIYQEFKSLCRFDVRRLSKNQFILLSNQYKHVRLVLRNYKRHPQLQVSVYRHWRHSPQVNCLLQ
;
A
#
# COMPACT_ATOMS: atom_id res chain seq x y z
N SER A 1 2.95 16.13 -10.08
CA SER A 1 2.67 17.15 -11.11
C SER A 1 2.87 16.52 -12.46
N LEU A 2 2.13 16.91 -13.50
CA LEU A 2 2.33 16.42 -14.87
C LEU A 2 3.73 16.73 -15.41
N PHE A 3 4.40 17.72 -14.83
CA PHE A 3 5.79 18.04 -15.16
C PHE A 3 6.83 17.15 -14.48
N ASP A 4 6.44 16.35 -13.48
CA ASP A 4 7.40 15.56 -12.72
C ASP A 4 7.76 14.32 -13.54
N SER A 5 9.06 14.08 -13.72
CA SER A 5 9.57 12.77 -14.14
C SER A 5 9.14 11.67 -13.16
N PRO A 6 9.15 10.39 -13.55
CA PRO A 6 8.83 9.29 -12.65
C PRO A 6 9.67 9.32 -11.35
N ALA A 7 10.97 9.61 -11.46
CA ALA A 7 11.88 9.73 -10.33
C ALA A 7 11.53 10.90 -9.41
N GLU A 8 11.24 12.09 -9.95
CA GLU A 8 10.81 13.24 -9.14
C GLU A 8 9.47 12.98 -8.44
N TRP A 9 8.54 12.32 -9.13
CA TRP A 9 7.26 11.92 -8.55
C TRP A 9 7.49 10.94 -7.39
N TYR A 10 8.34 9.94 -7.60
CA TYR A 10 8.71 8.95 -6.58
C TYR A 10 9.29 9.60 -5.33
N LEU A 11 10.23 10.55 -5.48
CA LEU A 11 10.83 11.24 -4.34
C LEU A 11 9.79 12.02 -3.51
N LYS A 12 8.82 12.66 -4.15
CA LYS A 12 7.71 13.34 -3.47
C LYS A 12 6.78 12.35 -2.76
N ALA A 13 6.43 11.25 -3.44
CA ALA A 13 5.59 10.21 -2.87
C ALA A 13 6.28 9.50 -1.69
N ARG A 14 7.60 9.29 -1.76
CA ARG A 14 8.42 8.72 -0.69
C ARG A 14 8.32 9.53 0.60
N GLN A 15 8.45 10.86 0.50
CA GLN A 15 8.27 11.76 1.67
C GLN A 15 6.88 11.61 2.30
N SER A 16 5.84 11.38 1.49
CA SER A 16 4.50 11.12 1.99
C SER A 16 4.42 9.75 2.68
N VAL A 17 4.89 8.69 2.04
CA VAL A 17 4.83 7.32 2.58
C VAL A 17 5.58 7.16 3.90
N GLN A 18 6.69 7.89 4.08
CA GLN A 18 7.43 7.90 5.33
C GLN A 18 6.64 8.54 6.48
N ARG A 19 5.75 9.49 6.19
CA ARG A 19 4.94 10.20 7.21
C ARG A 19 3.62 9.50 7.53
N PHE A 20 3.02 8.81 6.57
CA PHE A 20 1.73 8.15 6.74
C PHE A 20 1.90 6.65 7.00
N THR A 21 0.94 6.09 7.74
CA THR A 21 0.91 4.67 8.08
C THR A 21 -0.18 3.92 7.31
N VAL A 22 -0.09 2.59 7.29
CA VAL A 22 -1.13 1.70 6.75
C VAL A 22 -2.04 1.31 7.91
N THR A 23 -3.32 1.69 7.84
CA THR A 23 -4.29 1.40 8.90
C THR A 23 -5.04 0.08 8.68
N GLN A 24 -5.25 -0.28 7.42
CA GLN A 24 -5.93 -1.51 7.02
C GLN A 24 -5.36 -2.02 5.70
N LEU A 25 -5.18 -3.33 5.58
CA LEU A 25 -4.77 -4.01 4.36
C LEU A 25 -5.80 -5.07 3.99
N GLY A 26 -6.23 -5.03 2.73
CA GLY A 26 -7.15 -6.00 2.14
C GLY A 26 -6.40 -7.03 1.31
N LYS A 27 -6.63 -8.32 1.55
CA LYS A 27 -6.11 -9.39 0.73
C LYS A 27 -7.25 -10.24 0.23
N CYS A 28 -7.30 -10.45 -1.08
CA CYS A 28 -8.20 -11.37 -1.73
C CYS A 28 -7.40 -12.46 -2.44
N CYS A 29 -7.80 -13.72 -2.26
CA CYS A 29 -7.24 -14.87 -2.96
C CYS A 29 -8.36 -15.75 -3.50
N SER A 30 -8.08 -16.41 -4.62
CA SER A 30 -9.01 -17.32 -5.27
C SER A 30 -8.40 -18.71 -5.32
N ASP A 31 -9.16 -19.72 -4.94
CA ASP A 31 -8.83 -21.12 -5.17
C ASP A 31 -9.66 -21.65 -6.33
N THR A 32 -9.02 -22.42 -7.21
CA THR A 32 -9.68 -23.14 -8.30
C THR A 32 -10.06 -24.54 -7.81
N GLU A 33 -11.33 -24.89 -7.90
CA GLU A 33 -11.75 -26.29 -7.72
C GLU A 33 -11.24 -27.12 -8.90
N SER A 34 -10.60 -28.26 -8.62
CA SER A 34 -10.03 -29.12 -9.65
C SER A 34 -11.12 -29.62 -10.60
N GLY A 35 -11.01 -29.29 -11.89
CA GLY A 35 -11.84 -29.85 -12.96
C GLY A 35 -13.00 -28.97 -13.47
N HIS A 36 -13.24 -27.80 -12.86
CA HIS A 36 -14.26 -26.85 -13.32
C HIS A 36 -13.76 -25.39 -13.27
N PRO A 37 -14.26 -24.47 -14.11
CA PRO A 37 -13.93 -23.05 -14.09
C PRO A 37 -14.62 -22.33 -12.92
N ARG A 38 -14.55 -22.89 -11.70
CA ARG A 38 -15.13 -22.31 -10.50
C ARG A 38 -14.03 -21.79 -9.60
N TYR A 39 -14.13 -20.52 -9.25
CA TYR A 39 -13.21 -19.85 -8.32
C TYR A 39 -13.93 -19.59 -7.01
N VAL A 40 -13.41 -20.15 -5.93
CA VAL A 40 -13.82 -19.79 -4.56
C VAL A 40 -12.93 -18.67 -4.10
N VAL A 41 -13.52 -17.52 -3.79
CA VAL A 41 -12.81 -16.30 -3.43
C VAL A 41 -12.91 -16.05 -1.95
N HIS A 42 -11.75 -15.88 -1.31
CA HIS A 42 -11.61 -15.52 0.09
C HIS A 42 -11.05 -14.10 0.19
N SER A 43 -11.66 -13.26 1.02
CA SER A 43 -11.21 -11.88 1.22
C SER A 43 -11.10 -11.53 2.71
N TYR A 44 -9.96 -10.96 3.07
CA TYR A 44 -9.54 -10.68 4.44
C TYR A 44 -9.24 -9.20 4.64
N ASN A 45 -9.52 -8.69 5.84
CA ASN A 45 -9.11 -7.36 6.29
C ASN A 45 -8.20 -7.49 7.49
N PHE A 46 -7.01 -6.90 7.37
CA PHE A 46 -6.03 -6.83 8.45
C PHE A 46 -5.95 -5.38 8.90
N PHE A 47 -6.35 -5.11 10.14
CA PHE A 47 -6.12 -3.82 10.77
C PHE A 47 -4.71 -3.82 11.34
N LEU A 48 -3.91 -2.80 11.02
CA LEU A 48 -2.47 -2.80 11.25
C LEU A 48 -2.06 -1.62 12.12
N PHE A 49 -1.15 -1.84 13.05
CA PHE A 49 -0.56 -0.78 13.86
C PHE A 49 0.97 -0.95 13.91
N PRO A 50 1.78 0.12 13.86
CA PRO A 50 3.24 -0.02 13.95
C PRO A 50 3.64 -0.74 15.24
N SER A 51 4.59 -1.66 15.17
CA SER A 51 5.08 -2.36 16.37
C SER A 51 5.77 -1.38 17.33
N THR A 52 5.33 -1.36 18.58
CA THR A 52 5.92 -0.60 19.69
C THR A 52 7.00 -1.39 20.44
N LEU A 53 7.07 -2.71 20.21
CA LEU A 53 7.91 -3.64 20.94
C LEU A 53 9.39 -3.46 20.56
N GLY A 54 10.19 -2.90 21.48
CA GLY A 54 11.64 -2.77 21.32
C GLY A 54 12.10 -1.93 20.12
N VAL A 55 11.20 -1.20 19.48
CA VAL A 55 11.50 -0.23 18.42
C VAL A 55 11.41 1.18 19.02
N ARG A 56 12.17 2.13 18.47
CA ARG A 56 12.04 3.55 18.84
C ARG A 56 10.61 4.01 18.52
N ASP A 57 10.06 4.88 19.36
CA ASP A 57 8.70 5.40 19.22
C ASP A 57 8.39 5.80 17.77
N VAL A 58 7.32 5.22 17.21
CA VAL A 58 6.96 5.37 15.79
C VAL A 58 5.90 6.44 15.66
N GLU A 59 6.33 7.62 15.25
CA GLU A 59 5.42 8.72 14.96
C GLU A 59 4.86 8.61 13.54
N PHE A 60 3.55 8.79 13.37
CA PHE A 60 2.90 8.88 12.07
C PHE A 60 1.86 9.99 12.05
N THR A 61 1.59 10.50 10.84
CA THR A 61 0.62 11.56 10.60
C THR A 61 -0.73 10.98 10.20
N LEU A 62 -1.82 11.61 10.65
CA LEU A 62 -3.16 11.39 10.14
C LEU A 62 -3.68 12.67 9.45
N SER A 63 -4.36 12.50 8.32
CA SER A 63 -5.02 13.61 7.62
C SER A 63 -6.49 13.68 8.03
N ALA A 64 -6.96 14.86 8.45
CA ALA A 64 -8.35 15.07 8.86
C ALA A 64 -9.36 14.68 7.75
N SER A 65 -9.05 14.99 6.49
CA SER A 65 -9.92 14.64 5.37
C SER A 65 -9.98 13.13 5.14
N SER A 66 -8.87 12.42 5.35
CA SER A 66 -8.80 10.96 5.21
C SER A 66 -9.53 10.26 6.34
N ILE A 67 -9.40 10.76 7.58
CA ILE A 67 -10.18 10.29 8.73
C ILE A 67 -11.67 10.49 8.45
N GLN A 68 -12.10 11.70 8.07
CA GLN A 68 -13.51 11.97 7.79
C GLN A 68 -14.05 11.04 6.70
N PHE A 69 -13.28 10.81 5.65
CA PHE A 69 -13.62 9.88 4.58
C PHE A 69 -13.78 8.44 5.10
N LEU A 70 -12.81 7.92 5.85
CA LEU A 70 -12.86 6.57 6.42
C LEU A 70 -14.03 6.41 7.40
N SER A 71 -14.31 7.42 8.23
CA SER A 71 -15.45 7.44 9.14
C SER A 71 -16.78 7.38 8.39
N HIS A 72 -16.90 8.08 7.25
CA HIS A 72 -18.10 8.01 6.41
C HIS A 72 -18.38 6.59 5.89
N TYR A 73 -17.34 5.80 5.65
CA TYR A 73 -17.46 4.40 5.22
C TYR A 73 -17.41 3.40 6.38
N GLY A 74 -17.54 3.86 7.63
CA GLY A 74 -17.67 2.98 8.80
C GLY A 74 -16.36 2.30 9.23
N PHE A 75 -15.21 2.94 9.00
CA PHE A 75 -13.92 2.41 9.46
C PHE A 75 -13.88 2.26 11.00
N ASP A 76 -13.45 1.10 11.46
CA ASP A 76 -13.35 0.79 12.89
C ASP A 76 -11.96 1.21 13.44
N TYR A 77 -11.92 2.38 14.06
CA TYR A 77 -10.69 2.91 14.66
C TYR A 77 -10.22 2.12 15.88
N ASN A 78 -11.10 1.40 16.58
CA ASN A 78 -10.69 0.59 17.72
C ASN A 78 -9.89 -0.63 17.24
N LYS A 79 -10.34 -1.28 16.15
CA LYS A 79 -9.57 -2.35 15.52
C LYS A 79 -8.21 -1.90 15.00
N PHE A 80 -8.08 -0.64 14.61
CA PHE A 80 -6.80 -0.05 14.19
C PHE A 80 -5.90 0.33 15.38
N LEU A 81 -6.41 1.14 16.31
CA LEU A 81 -5.60 1.77 17.36
C LEU A 81 -5.36 0.87 18.58
N LYS A 82 -6.32 0.00 18.91
CA LYS A 82 -6.28 -0.86 20.10
C LYS A 82 -5.90 -2.29 19.77
N ASP A 83 -6.52 -2.84 18.72
CA ASP A 83 -6.38 -4.26 18.37
C ASP A 83 -5.56 -4.48 17.08
N GLY A 84 -4.86 -3.44 16.61
CA GLY A 84 -4.12 -3.48 15.36
C GLY A 84 -2.97 -4.48 15.40
N ILE A 85 -2.84 -5.27 14.34
CA ILE A 85 -1.78 -6.26 14.19
C ILE A 85 -0.44 -5.51 14.05
N PRO A 86 0.57 -5.84 14.87
CA PRO A 86 1.86 -5.19 14.79
C PRO A 86 2.54 -5.49 13.45
N TYR A 87 3.43 -4.60 13.03
CA TYR A 87 4.32 -4.87 11.92
C TYR A 87 5.63 -4.11 12.07
N MET A 88 6.65 -4.59 11.36
CA MET A 88 7.96 -3.96 11.25
C MET A 88 8.68 -4.37 9.96
N ASN A 89 9.63 -3.55 9.53
CA ASN A 89 10.50 -3.87 8.40
C ASN A 89 11.80 -4.57 8.86
N GLU A 90 12.62 -5.02 7.91
CA GLU A 90 13.85 -5.78 8.19
C GLU A 90 14.87 -4.98 9.02
N VAL A 91 14.92 -3.66 8.84
CA VAL A 91 15.82 -2.79 9.61
C VAL A 91 15.40 -2.75 11.07
N GLN A 92 14.10 -2.59 11.33
CA GLN A 92 13.52 -2.62 12.67
C GLN A 92 13.69 -4.00 13.33
N GLU A 93 13.47 -5.09 12.59
CA GLU A 93 13.70 -6.45 13.09
C GLU A 93 15.18 -6.65 13.50
N LYS A 94 16.13 -6.18 12.68
CA LYS A 94 17.56 -6.27 13.00
C LYS A 94 17.90 -5.52 14.28
N ILE A 95 17.33 -4.33 14.49
CA ILE A 95 17.51 -3.55 15.71
C ILE A 95 16.93 -4.30 16.92
N LEU A 96 15.73 -4.87 16.79
CA LEU A 96 15.11 -5.66 17.86
C LEU A 96 15.96 -6.89 18.22
N ARG A 97 16.44 -7.63 17.21
CA ARG A 97 17.34 -8.78 17.41
C ARG A 97 18.60 -8.40 18.17
N GLN A 98 19.25 -7.29 17.80
CA GLN A 98 20.43 -6.79 18.50
C GLN A 98 20.14 -6.42 19.96
N ARG A 99 18.98 -5.81 20.24
CA ARG A 99 18.56 -5.47 21.62
C ARG A 99 18.30 -6.72 22.46
N LEU A 100 17.65 -7.72 21.89
CA LEU A 100 17.40 -9.00 22.56
C LEU A 100 18.69 -9.80 22.83
N LEU A 101 19.76 -9.57 22.07
CA LEU A 101 21.08 -10.18 22.31
C LEU A 101 21.90 -9.44 23.37
N ALA A 102 21.67 -8.14 23.55
CA ALA A 102 22.44 -7.32 24.50
C ALA A 102 22.05 -7.55 25.97
N ASP A 103 20.99 -8.34 26.25
CA ASP A 103 20.43 -8.68 27.57
C ASP A 103 20.19 -7.48 28.52
N SER A 104 20.18 -6.26 27.98
CA SER A 104 19.91 -5.01 28.70
C SER A 104 18.62 -4.37 28.15
N TRP A 105 17.47 -4.99 28.44
CA TRP A 105 16.19 -4.49 27.96
C TRP A 105 15.79 -3.20 28.72
N LYS A 106 15.34 -2.19 27.99
CA LYS A 106 14.88 -0.91 28.56
C LYS A 106 13.50 -0.58 28.01
N VAL A 107 12.59 -0.22 28.91
CA VAL A 107 11.21 0.12 28.58
C VAL A 107 11.08 1.63 28.36
N HIS A 108 10.44 2.00 27.26
CA HIS A 108 10.39 3.40 26.80
C HIS A 108 9.17 4.17 27.35
N SER A 109 8.00 3.54 27.42
CA SER A 109 6.74 4.16 27.87
C SER A 109 6.68 4.34 29.40
N ALA A 110 6.09 5.45 29.85
CA ALA A 110 5.87 5.71 31.28
C ALA A 110 4.77 4.84 31.88
N ALA A 111 3.68 4.61 31.14
CA ALA A 111 2.59 3.73 31.57
C ALA A 111 3.08 2.28 31.75
N ASP A 112 3.95 1.83 30.83
CA ASP A 112 4.53 0.50 30.89
C ASP A 112 5.42 0.35 32.11
N ARG A 113 6.15 1.41 32.51
CA ARG A 113 6.96 1.40 33.73
C ARG A 113 6.13 1.19 34.99
N ASP A 114 4.94 1.79 35.08
CA ASP A 114 4.07 1.60 36.25
C ASP A 114 3.51 0.17 36.33
N VAL A 115 3.09 -0.40 35.19
CA VAL A 115 2.65 -1.80 35.09
C VAL A 115 3.79 -2.76 35.45
N LEU A 116 4.99 -2.50 34.95
CA LEU A 116 6.16 -3.33 35.23
C LEU A 116 6.59 -3.22 36.69
N LYS A 117 6.55 -2.02 37.27
CA LYS A 117 6.85 -1.83 38.70
C LYS A 117 5.89 -2.63 39.56
N LYS A 118 4.58 -2.54 39.28
CA LYS A 118 3.56 -3.33 39.97
C LYS A 118 3.84 -4.83 39.83
N ALA A 119 4.19 -5.30 38.63
CA ALA A 119 4.52 -6.71 38.40
C ALA A 119 5.78 -7.15 39.16
N ILE A 120 6.83 -6.33 39.20
CA ILE A 120 8.05 -6.61 39.97
C ILE A 120 7.72 -6.67 41.47
N ASP A 121 6.96 -5.70 42.00
CA ASP A 121 6.61 -5.63 43.43
C ASP A 121 5.76 -6.85 43.85
N GLU A 122 4.80 -7.25 43.01
CA GLU A 122 3.94 -8.42 43.22
C GLU A 122 4.75 -9.72 43.22
N VAL A 123 5.60 -9.92 42.22
CA VAL A 123 6.45 -11.12 42.12
C VAL A 123 7.47 -11.15 43.25
N THR A 124 8.08 -10.02 43.61
CA THR A 124 9.06 -9.94 44.71
C THR A 124 8.44 -10.33 46.05
N SER A 125 7.22 -9.85 46.31
CA SER A 125 6.48 -10.19 47.54
C SER A 125 6.13 -11.68 47.57
N TRP A 126 5.68 -12.24 46.45
CA TRP A 126 5.36 -13.66 46.35
C TRP A 126 6.59 -14.57 46.51
N ILE A 127 7.75 -14.23 45.92
CA ILE A 127 8.98 -15.03 46.05
C ILE A 127 9.40 -15.20 47.51
N ALA A 128 9.18 -14.19 48.37
CA ALA A 128 9.59 -14.24 49.77
C ALA A 128 8.92 -15.40 50.55
N GLU A 129 7.69 -15.77 50.19
CA GLU A 129 6.89 -16.79 50.88
C GLU A 129 6.74 -18.10 50.10
N ALA A 130 6.88 -18.06 48.77
CA ALA A 130 6.64 -19.21 47.89
C ALA A 130 7.64 -20.36 48.08
N GLU A 131 7.21 -21.60 47.84
CA GLU A 131 8.10 -22.77 47.79
C GLU A 131 8.83 -22.87 46.43
N GLU A 132 9.90 -23.67 46.37
CA GLU A 132 10.59 -23.92 45.10
C GLU A 132 9.66 -24.67 44.13
N GLU A 133 9.70 -24.31 42.84
CA GLU A 133 8.82 -24.82 41.77
C GLU A 133 7.35 -24.37 41.84
N GLU A 134 6.95 -23.57 42.84
CA GLU A 134 5.62 -22.94 42.90
C GLU A 134 5.44 -21.93 41.74
N THR A 135 4.20 -21.73 41.30
CA THR A 135 3.85 -20.87 40.17
C THR A 135 2.83 -19.79 40.54
N LEU A 136 3.09 -18.56 40.09
CA LEU A 136 2.16 -17.43 40.10
C LEU A 136 1.72 -17.10 38.67
N ILE A 137 0.43 -16.78 38.48
CA ILE A 137 -0.06 -16.29 37.19
C ILE A 137 -0.33 -14.79 37.31
N LEU A 138 0.50 -13.99 36.65
CA LEU A 138 0.23 -12.56 36.50
C LEU A 138 -0.91 -12.35 35.51
N GLN A 139 -1.95 -11.67 35.99
CA GLN A 139 -3.12 -11.25 35.22
C GLN A 139 -3.14 -9.71 35.11
N ASP A 140 -3.98 -9.16 34.24
CA ASP A 140 -4.10 -7.71 34.04
C ASP A 140 -2.80 -6.98 33.63
N LEU A 141 -2.04 -7.57 32.71
CA LEU A 141 -0.93 -6.90 32.03
C LEU A 141 -1.42 -5.91 30.94
N SER A 142 -2.53 -5.22 31.19
CA SER A 142 -3.15 -4.30 30.25
C SER A 142 -2.25 -3.07 30.05
N GLY A 143 -1.74 -2.90 28.82
CA GLY A 143 -0.89 -1.76 28.44
C GLY A 143 0.58 -2.10 28.22
N CYS A 144 1.07 -3.25 28.67
CA CYS A 144 2.44 -3.71 28.38
C CYS A 144 2.41 -5.10 27.73
N HIS A 145 3.23 -5.33 26.72
CA HIS A 145 3.28 -6.64 26.07
C HIS A 145 3.83 -7.68 27.06
N VAL A 146 3.14 -8.82 27.21
CA VAL A 146 3.55 -9.93 28.11
C VAL A 146 5.03 -10.31 27.94
N LEU A 147 5.51 -10.24 26.70
CA LEU A 147 6.89 -10.53 26.33
C LEU A 147 7.89 -9.51 26.90
N GLU A 148 7.51 -8.23 27.00
CA GLU A 148 8.34 -7.21 27.66
C GLU A 148 8.39 -7.43 29.17
N VAL A 149 7.25 -7.77 29.77
CA VAL A 149 7.16 -8.11 31.21
C VAL A 149 8.08 -9.29 31.52
N GLN A 150 8.08 -10.32 30.68
CA GLN A 150 8.99 -11.46 30.77
C GLN A 150 10.46 -11.03 30.73
N LEU A 151 10.85 -10.21 29.75
CA LEU A 151 12.25 -9.76 29.62
C LEU A 151 12.71 -8.99 30.86
N VAL A 152 11.85 -8.11 31.38
CA VAL A 152 12.16 -7.29 32.56
C VAL A 152 12.23 -8.13 33.83
N LEU A 153 11.26 -9.03 34.06
CA LEU A 153 11.26 -9.87 35.28
C LEU A 153 12.47 -10.80 35.31
N ARG A 154 12.84 -11.40 34.18
CA ARG A 154 14.04 -12.24 34.10
C ARG A 154 15.34 -11.46 34.33
N GLN A 155 15.37 -10.19 33.95
CA GLN A 155 16.52 -9.32 34.20
C GLN A 155 16.57 -8.81 35.64
N ALA A 156 15.41 -8.55 36.27
CA ALA A 156 15.31 -7.94 37.59
C ALA A 156 15.43 -8.96 38.74
N LEU A 157 15.01 -10.20 38.53
CA LEU A 157 14.89 -11.21 39.58
C LEU A 157 15.66 -12.47 39.18
N GLU A 158 16.61 -12.91 40.02
CA GLU A 158 17.49 -14.05 39.72
C GLU A 158 16.80 -15.41 39.90
N ASN A 159 15.80 -15.49 40.77
CA ASN A 159 15.22 -16.77 41.24
C ASN A 159 13.87 -17.11 40.58
N VAL A 160 13.63 -16.59 39.38
CA VAL A 160 12.38 -16.81 38.64
C VAL A 160 12.59 -17.29 37.22
N TRP A 161 11.62 -18.05 36.76
CA TRP A 161 11.42 -18.40 35.37
C TRP A 161 10.06 -17.89 34.91
N THR A 162 9.93 -17.49 33.64
CA THR A 162 8.66 -16.98 33.10
C THR A 162 8.26 -17.71 31.84
N GLU A 163 6.96 -17.91 31.65
CA GLU A 163 6.41 -18.52 30.43
C GLU A 163 5.08 -17.84 30.04
N PRO A 164 4.96 -17.33 28.80
CA PRO A 164 3.76 -16.63 28.36
C PRO A 164 2.59 -17.62 28.18
N LEU A 165 1.48 -17.36 28.86
CA LEU A 165 0.22 -18.11 28.72
C LEU A 165 -0.73 -17.31 27.81
N GLY A 166 -0.48 -17.38 26.50
CA GLY A 166 -1.20 -16.59 25.50
C GLY A 166 -0.81 -15.11 25.52
N TYR A 167 -1.74 -14.22 25.17
CA TYR A 167 -1.44 -12.80 24.91
C TYR A 167 -1.49 -11.87 26.12
N LYS A 168 -2.05 -12.31 27.26
CA LYS A 168 -2.35 -11.41 28.40
C LYS A 168 -1.94 -11.95 29.77
N LYS A 169 -1.48 -13.20 29.83
CA LYS A 169 -1.12 -13.86 31.09
C LYS A 169 0.33 -14.31 31.03
N LEU A 170 1.04 -14.13 32.13
CA LEU A 170 2.41 -14.60 32.29
C LEU A 170 2.46 -15.54 33.48
N MET A 171 2.89 -16.78 33.26
CA MET A 171 3.24 -17.67 34.36
C MET A 171 4.64 -17.29 34.83
N VAL A 172 4.79 -17.12 36.13
CA VAL A 172 6.06 -16.93 36.82
C VAL A 172 6.25 -18.12 37.74
N LYS A 173 7.42 -18.74 37.70
CA LYS A 173 7.77 -19.92 38.49
C LYS A 173 9.00 -19.62 39.33
N LYS A 174 8.96 -19.94 40.62
CA LYS A 174 10.12 -19.82 41.50
C LYS A 174 11.08 -20.97 41.21
N VAL A 175 12.34 -20.65 40.91
CA VAL A 175 13.36 -21.65 40.55
C VAL A 175 14.67 -21.32 41.27
N SER A 176 15.41 -22.34 41.68
CA SER A 176 16.77 -22.13 42.18
C SER A 176 17.71 -21.58 41.08
N PRO A 177 18.78 -20.87 41.47
CA PRO A 177 19.79 -20.39 40.51
C PRO A 177 20.39 -21.51 39.64
N GLN A 178 20.59 -22.70 40.23
CA GLN A 178 21.07 -23.88 39.52
C GLN A 178 20.08 -24.35 38.46
N ARG A 179 18.80 -24.44 38.81
CA ARG A 179 17.73 -24.80 37.87
C ARG A 179 17.60 -23.78 36.75
N ARG A 180 17.70 -22.49 37.07
CA ARG A 180 17.68 -21.41 36.09
C ARG A 180 18.81 -21.52 35.08
N GLN A 181 20.05 -21.74 35.51
CA GLN A 181 21.19 -21.92 34.61
C GLN A 181 20.97 -23.09 33.64
N LEU A 182 20.38 -24.20 34.11
CA LEU A 182 20.04 -25.32 33.23
C LEU A 182 18.99 -24.95 32.17
N LEU A 183 17.99 -24.15 32.55
CA LEU A 183 16.95 -23.68 31.62
C LEU A 183 17.50 -22.64 30.62
N GLU A 184 18.43 -21.79 31.06
CA GLU A 184 19.10 -20.79 30.21
C GLU A 184 20.02 -21.42 29.15
N ASN A 185 20.60 -22.59 29.45
CA ASN A 185 21.43 -23.35 28.49
C ASN A 185 20.62 -24.05 27.37
N SER A 186 19.29 -23.89 27.35
CA SER A 186 18.46 -24.38 26.25
C SER A 186 18.57 -23.52 24.98
N TYR A 187 18.09 -24.03 23.84
CA TYR A 187 18.24 -23.37 22.52
C TYR A 187 17.57 -21.98 22.41
N ASP A 188 16.50 -21.73 23.16
CA ASP A 188 15.84 -20.41 23.22
C ASP A 188 15.15 -20.19 24.58
N PRO A 189 15.91 -19.83 25.64
CA PRO A 189 15.39 -19.84 27.00
C PRO A 189 14.28 -18.82 27.22
N CYS A 190 14.34 -17.68 26.53
CA CYS A 190 13.36 -16.58 26.65
C CYS A 190 12.37 -16.54 25.48
N GLN A 191 12.33 -17.60 24.65
CA GLN A 191 11.51 -17.63 23.45
C GLN A 191 11.74 -16.37 22.57
N LYS A 192 13.00 -15.91 22.46
CA LYS A 192 13.42 -14.71 21.72
C LYS A 192 12.90 -14.76 20.27
N GLU A 193 12.87 -15.92 19.63
CA GLU A 193 12.31 -16.05 18.28
C GLU A 193 10.78 -15.88 18.26
N LEU A 194 10.08 -16.32 19.30
CA LEU A 194 8.65 -16.08 19.45
C LEU A 194 8.36 -14.58 19.64
N ILE A 195 9.21 -13.89 20.41
CA ILE A 195 9.13 -12.43 20.59
C ILE A 195 9.20 -11.74 19.24
N ILE A 196 10.18 -12.12 18.42
CA ILE A 196 10.38 -11.54 17.09
C ILE A 196 9.23 -11.91 16.15
N LEU A 197 8.71 -13.13 16.23
CA LEU A 197 7.53 -13.56 15.46
C LEU A 197 6.31 -12.69 15.78
N PHE A 198 6.02 -12.44 17.05
CA PHE A 198 4.91 -11.56 17.46
C PHE A 198 5.15 -10.11 17.06
N ALA A 199 6.37 -9.59 17.23
CA ALA A 199 6.71 -8.22 16.87
C ALA A 199 6.57 -7.96 15.36
N ARG A 200 6.93 -8.95 14.53
CA ARG A 200 6.71 -8.92 13.07
C ARG A 200 5.24 -8.88 12.68
N GLY A 201 4.38 -9.54 13.43
CA GLY A 201 2.93 -9.62 13.20
C GLY A 201 2.57 -9.81 11.72
N PHE A 202 2.01 -8.78 11.08
CA PHE A 202 1.58 -8.85 9.68
C PHE A 202 2.75 -9.07 8.70
N THR A 203 3.96 -8.62 9.02
CA THR A 203 5.16 -8.84 8.19
C THR A 203 5.41 -10.33 7.93
N ASN A 204 4.98 -11.23 8.83
CA ASN A 204 5.04 -12.67 8.59
C ASN A 204 4.21 -13.09 7.37
N LEU A 205 2.98 -12.57 7.25
CA LEU A 205 2.12 -12.82 6.09
C LEU A 205 2.72 -12.20 4.82
N PHE A 206 3.25 -10.98 4.92
CA PHE A 206 3.94 -10.34 3.80
C PHE A 206 5.11 -11.20 3.28
N GLN A 207 5.95 -11.75 4.16
CA GLN A 207 7.05 -12.65 3.78
C GLN A 207 6.54 -13.91 3.07
N ILE A 208 5.41 -14.47 3.51
CA ILE A 208 4.77 -15.62 2.82
C ILE A 208 4.31 -15.22 1.42
N LEU A 209 3.69 -14.04 1.25
CA LEU A 209 3.26 -13.54 -0.06
C LEU A 209 4.45 -13.35 -1.01
N VAL A 210 5.53 -12.75 -0.52
CA VAL A 210 6.77 -12.55 -1.28
C VAL A 210 7.39 -13.89 -1.69
N LYS A 211 7.42 -14.89 -0.79
CA LYS A 211 7.93 -16.24 -1.10
C LYS A 211 7.07 -16.98 -2.11
N ALA A 212 5.75 -16.80 -2.07
CA ALA A 212 4.83 -17.47 -2.97
C ALA A 212 4.97 -17.02 -4.43
N LYS A 213 5.50 -15.80 -4.68
CA LYS A 213 5.73 -15.23 -6.02
C LYS A 213 4.50 -15.29 -6.95
N LYS A 214 3.31 -15.37 -6.38
CA LYS A 214 2.05 -15.36 -7.12
C LYS A 214 1.79 -13.96 -7.70
N PRO A 215 1.09 -13.84 -8.83
CA PRO A 215 0.73 -12.54 -9.40
C PRO A 215 -0.05 -11.68 -8.41
N LEU A 216 0.36 -10.42 -8.29
CA LEU A 216 -0.28 -9.45 -7.42
C LEU A 216 -1.11 -8.49 -8.27
N VAL A 217 -2.42 -8.49 -8.03
CA VAL A 217 -3.40 -7.67 -8.75
C VAL A 217 -3.82 -6.51 -7.86
N GLY A 218 -3.79 -5.30 -8.40
CA GLY A 218 -4.19 -4.09 -7.70
C GLY A 218 -4.88 -3.09 -8.63
N HIS A 219 -5.50 -2.06 -8.07
CA HIS A 219 -6.12 -0.99 -8.84
C HIS A 219 -5.46 0.34 -8.48
N ASN A 220 -4.68 0.90 -9.40
CA ASN A 220 -3.91 2.11 -9.15
C ASN A 220 -2.97 1.94 -7.93
N MET A 221 -2.20 0.85 -7.95
CA MET A 221 -1.56 0.28 -6.76
C MET A 221 -0.17 0.86 -6.41
N LEU A 222 0.26 1.95 -7.04
CA LEU A 222 1.61 2.47 -6.86
C LEU A 222 1.88 2.89 -5.41
N MET A 223 0.93 3.59 -4.77
CA MET A 223 1.06 3.97 -3.37
C MET A 223 1.03 2.75 -2.45
N ASP A 224 0.21 1.74 -2.77
CA ASP A 224 0.15 0.49 -2.02
C ASP A 224 1.49 -0.23 -2.05
N LEU A 225 2.14 -0.32 -3.22
CA LEU A 225 3.47 -0.90 -3.38
C LEU A 225 4.54 -0.14 -2.60
N MET A 226 4.49 1.19 -2.60
CA MET A 226 5.42 2.01 -1.82
C MET A 226 5.25 1.78 -0.31
N HIS A 227 4.01 1.71 0.17
CA HIS A 227 3.73 1.37 1.57
C HIS A 227 4.12 -0.07 1.92
N LEU A 228 3.87 -1.04 1.03
CA LEU A 228 4.29 -2.43 1.22
C LEU A 228 5.80 -2.55 1.37
N HIS A 229 6.56 -1.83 0.54
CA HIS A 229 8.02 -1.76 0.61
C HIS A 229 8.48 -1.15 1.93
N ASP A 230 8.06 0.10 2.23
CA ASP A 230 8.54 0.87 3.40
C ASP A 230 8.22 0.21 4.74
N LYS A 231 7.01 -0.36 4.87
CA LYS A 231 6.47 -0.83 6.15
C LYS A 231 6.79 -2.29 6.46
N PHE A 232 6.94 -3.16 5.46
CA PHE A 232 7.11 -4.61 5.67
C PHE A 232 8.41 -5.18 5.10
N TYR A 233 9.11 -4.47 4.22
CA TYR A 233 10.39 -4.92 3.66
C TYR A 233 11.55 -4.09 4.17
N GLN A 234 11.77 -2.91 3.60
CA GLN A 234 12.89 -2.02 3.91
C GLN A 234 12.46 -0.57 3.68
N PRO A 235 13.11 0.42 4.32
CA PRO A 235 12.83 1.82 4.02
C PRO A 235 12.95 2.12 2.52
N LEU A 236 12.07 2.97 2.00
CA LEU A 236 12.12 3.34 0.58
C LEU A 236 13.49 3.92 0.18
N PRO A 237 14.16 3.38 -0.85
CA PRO A 237 15.49 3.83 -1.27
C PRO A 237 15.43 5.24 -1.86
N GLU A 238 16.57 5.93 -1.89
CA GLU A 238 16.67 7.24 -2.56
C GLU A 238 16.61 7.11 -4.08
N SER A 239 17.15 6.00 -4.60
CA SER A 239 17.13 5.69 -6.03
C SER A 239 15.79 5.11 -6.46
N TYR A 240 15.17 5.78 -7.44
CA TYR A 240 13.96 5.31 -8.09
C TYR A 240 14.15 3.94 -8.78
N GLU A 241 15.29 3.73 -9.43
CA GLU A 241 15.58 2.45 -10.10
C GLU A 241 15.80 1.31 -9.09
N GLU A 242 16.35 1.62 -7.92
CA GLU A 242 16.43 0.64 -6.84
C GLU A 242 15.06 0.27 -6.30
N PHE A 243 14.16 1.24 -6.12
CA PHE A 243 12.77 0.96 -5.77
C PHE A 243 12.10 0.04 -6.79
N LYS A 244 12.26 0.30 -8.09
CA LYS A 244 11.73 -0.56 -9.15
C LYS A 244 12.26 -1.99 -9.06
N ARG A 245 13.58 -2.16 -8.94
CA ARG A 245 14.21 -3.48 -8.79
C ARG A 245 13.71 -4.20 -7.55
N ASN A 246 13.63 -3.51 -6.41
CA ASN A 246 13.14 -4.09 -5.16
C ASN A 246 11.70 -4.59 -5.31
N ILE A 247 10.80 -3.77 -5.84
CA ILE A 247 9.40 -4.18 -6.05
C ILE A 247 9.30 -5.35 -7.03
N HIS A 248 10.02 -5.31 -8.15
CA HIS A 248 9.99 -6.41 -9.14
C HIS A 248 10.54 -7.71 -8.55
N ASN A 249 11.60 -7.64 -7.74
CA ASN A 249 12.13 -8.79 -7.03
C ASN A 249 11.14 -9.33 -6.00
N LEU A 250 10.42 -8.47 -5.27
CA LEU A 250 9.40 -8.87 -4.29
C LEU A 250 8.20 -9.53 -4.99
N PHE A 251 7.69 -8.88 -6.05
CA PHE A 251 6.51 -9.26 -6.82
C PHE A 251 6.82 -9.26 -8.33
N PRO A 252 7.23 -10.41 -8.90
CA PRO A 252 7.66 -10.48 -10.30
C PRO A 252 6.55 -10.22 -11.33
N VAL A 253 5.30 -10.42 -10.94
CA VAL A 253 4.13 -10.25 -11.80
C VAL A 253 3.13 -9.32 -11.10
N LEU A 254 3.11 -8.07 -11.54
CA LEU A 254 2.14 -7.06 -11.11
C LEU A 254 1.10 -6.84 -12.20
N ILE A 255 -0.17 -6.74 -11.82
CA ILE A 255 -1.26 -6.37 -12.72
C ILE A 255 -2.03 -5.21 -12.12
N ASP A 256 -1.83 -4.02 -12.68
CA ASP A 256 -2.63 -2.85 -12.32
C ASP A 256 -3.86 -2.74 -13.22
N THR A 257 -5.01 -3.04 -12.63
CA THR A 257 -6.30 -3.08 -13.34
C THR A 257 -6.72 -1.72 -13.89
N LYS A 258 -6.16 -0.61 -13.36
CA LYS A 258 -6.34 0.74 -13.92
C LYS A 258 -5.66 0.89 -15.28
N THR A 259 -4.47 0.32 -15.46
CA THR A 259 -3.76 0.39 -16.76
C THR A 259 -4.45 -0.49 -17.79
N VAL A 260 -4.91 -1.68 -17.37
CA VAL A 260 -5.73 -2.58 -18.19
C VAL A 260 -7.02 -1.89 -18.63
N THR A 261 -7.78 -1.29 -17.71
CA THR A 261 -9.02 -0.56 -18.03
C THR A 261 -8.78 0.60 -19.01
N LYS A 262 -7.71 1.39 -18.82
CA LYS A 262 -7.35 2.48 -19.74
C LYS A 262 -7.03 1.96 -21.14
N SER A 263 -6.39 0.80 -21.25
CA SER A 263 -6.13 0.15 -22.53
C SER A 263 -7.44 -0.28 -23.19
N MET A 264 -8.37 -0.86 -22.42
CA MET A 264 -9.68 -1.28 -22.92
C MET A 264 -10.47 -0.11 -23.51
N GLN A 265 -10.48 1.03 -22.85
CA GLN A 265 -11.16 2.25 -23.32
C GLN A 265 -10.57 2.83 -24.60
N LYS A 266 -9.30 2.52 -24.91
CA LYS A 266 -8.65 2.96 -26.13
C LYS A 266 -8.87 1.98 -27.28
N LYS A 267 -8.77 0.67 -27.00
CA LYS A 267 -8.83 -0.39 -28.01
C LYS A 267 -10.26 -0.83 -28.35
N TYR A 268 -11.22 -0.65 -27.43
CA TYR A 268 -12.58 -1.16 -27.57
C TYR A 268 -13.66 -0.15 -27.15
N LEU A 269 -14.93 -0.43 -27.49
CA LEU A 269 -16.11 0.26 -26.95
C LEU A 269 -16.31 -0.09 -25.46
N PHE A 270 -15.39 0.34 -24.58
CA PHE A 270 -15.57 0.27 -23.14
C PHE A 270 -15.94 1.67 -22.60
N PRO A 271 -16.97 1.80 -21.74
CA PRO A 271 -17.36 3.08 -21.15
C PRO A 271 -16.19 3.81 -20.48
N ARG A 272 -16.20 5.15 -20.55
CA ARG A 272 -15.19 6.01 -19.92
C ARG A 272 -15.43 6.12 -18.41
N VAL A 273 -15.04 5.08 -17.69
CA VAL A 273 -15.09 4.99 -16.23
C VAL A 273 -13.68 4.96 -15.64
N SER A 274 -13.54 5.30 -14.36
CA SER A 274 -12.20 5.38 -13.78
C SER A 274 -12.10 4.81 -12.38
N SER A 275 -13.13 4.94 -11.55
CA SER A 275 -13.06 4.34 -10.21
C SER A 275 -13.22 2.82 -10.29
N LEU A 276 -12.65 2.09 -9.33
CA LEU A 276 -12.78 0.64 -9.26
C LEU A 276 -14.26 0.22 -9.22
N SER A 277 -15.08 0.89 -8.42
CA SER A 277 -16.51 0.63 -8.30
C SER A 277 -17.27 0.82 -9.61
N GLU A 278 -16.98 1.88 -10.38
CA GLU A 278 -17.57 2.10 -11.70
C GLU A 278 -17.13 1.03 -12.70
N VAL A 279 -15.83 0.69 -12.70
CA VAL A 279 -15.28 -0.35 -13.59
C VAL A 279 -15.97 -1.67 -13.30
N TYR A 280 -16.08 -2.05 -12.03
CA TYR A 280 -16.76 -3.28 -11.62
C TYR A 280 -18.26 -3.27 -12.02
N ALA A 281 -18.96 -2.14 -11.81
CA ALA A 281 -20.36 -2.01 -12.20
C ALA A 281 -20.57 -2.19 -13.71
N VAL A 282 -19.73 -1.55 -14.53
CA VAL A 282 -19.74 -1.72 -16.00
C VAL A 282 -19.42 -3.16 -16.40
N LEU A 283 -18.48 -3.81 -15.72
CA LEU A 283 -18.18 -5.21 -15.98
C LEU A 283 -19.32 -6.16 -15.55
N CYS A 284 -20.21 -5.72 -14.66
CA CYS A 284 -21.37 -6.51 -14.25
C CYS A 284 -22.64 -6.21 -15.06
N SER A 285 -22.65 -5.18 -15.93
CA SER A 285 -23.83 -4.86 -16.73
C SER A 285 -24.03 -5.86 -17.87
N SER A 286 -25.29 -6.11 -18.20
CA SER A 286 -25.76 -7.04 -19.24
C SER A 286 -25.21 -6.72 -20.64
N ASP A 287 -24.97 -5.44 -20.95
CA ASP A 287 -24.43 -5.00 -22.25
C ASP A 287 -23.03 -5.58 -22.57
N LEU A 288 -22.29 -6.00 -21.53
CA LEU A 288 -20.99 -6.66 -21.65
C LEU A 288 -21.02 -8.11 -21.17
N ASN A 289 -22.20 -8.64 -20.83
CA ASN A 289 -22.43 -10.00 -20.32
C ASN A 289 -23.48 -10.67 -21.22
N PRO A 290 -23.09 -11.24 -22.38
CA PRO A 290 -23.99 -12.14 -23.09
C PRO A 290 -24.31 -13.32 -22.17
N GLU A 291 -25.59 -13.67 -22.04
CA GLU A 291 -26.05 -14.75 -21.15
C GLU A 291 -25.45 -16.12 -21.50
N ASP A 292 -24.93 -16.28 -22.72
CA ASP A 292 -24.38 -17.54 -23.25
C ASP A 292 -22.83 -17.63 -23.22
N ALA A 293 -22.12 -16.65 -22.63
CA ALA A 293 -20.66 -16.71 -22.59
C ALA A 293 -20.15 -17.56 -21.42
N PRO A 294 -19.13 -18.42 -21.63
CA PRO A 294 -18.60 -19.34 -20.61
C PRO A 294 -17.74 -18.57 -19.60
N TRP A 295 -18.38 -17.76 -18.76
CA TRP A 295 -17.70 -17.06 -17.69
C TRP A 295 -17.46 -18.00 -16.53
N PRO A 296 -16.27 -17.96 -15.91
CA PRO A 296 -16.03 -18.76 -14.72
C PRO A 296 -16.99 -18.32 -13.60
N VAL A 297 -17.52 -19.30 -12.89
CA VAL A 297 -18.40 -19.07 -11.76
C VAL A 297 -17.53 -18.65 -10.59
N ILE A 298 -17.72 -17.41 -10.12
CA ILE A 298 -17.03 -16.89 -8.94
C ILE A 298 -17.99 -17.01 -7.77
N THR A 299 -17.60 -17.79 -6.77
CA THR A 299 -18.33 -17.91 -5.50
C THR A 299 -17.50 -17.37 -4.36
N LEU A 300 -18.13 -16.61 -3.47
CA LEU A 300 -17.50 -16.13 -2.25
C LEU A 300 -17.41 -17.27 -1.23
N GLY A 301 -16.27 -17.37 -0.56
CA GLY A 301 -16.09 -18.25 0.59
C GLY A 301 -17.00 -17.84 1.76
N SER A 302 -17.26 -18.78 2.67
CA SER A 302 -18.13 -18.55 3.83
C SER A 302 -17.66 -17.41 4.75
N ASP A 303 -16.36 -17.14 4.78
CA ASP A 303 -15.69 -16.09 5.56
C ASP A 303 -15.90 -14.67 5.00
N CYS A 304 -16.28 -14.54 3.73
CA CYS A 304 -16.52 -13.26 3.07
C CYS A 304 -17.89 -13.16 2.38
N SER A 305 -18.81 -14.06 2.73
CA SER A 305 -20.20 -14.09 2.25
C SER A 305 -20.94 -12.77 2.44
N ARG A 306 -20.61 -12.00 3.48
CA ARG A 306 -21.18 -10.66 3.74
C ARG A 306 -21.05 -9.70 2.55
N TYR A 307 -20.03 -9.87 1.69
CA TYR A 307 -19.83 -9.03 0.51
C TYR A 307 -20.81 -9.34 -0.63
N ALA A 308 -21.46 -10.50 -0.60
CA ALA A 308 -22.55 -10.83 -1.52
C ALA A 308 -23.83 -10.05 -1.14
N GLU A 309 -24.11 -9.94 0.16
CA GLU A 309 -25.33 -9.35 0.70
C GLU A 309 -25.23 -7.84 0.82
N LYS A 310 -24.07 -7.34 1.26
CA LYS A 310 -23.84 -5.93 1.56
C LYS A 310 -22.57 -5.43 0.88
N LYS A 311 -22.73 -4.42 0.03
CA LYS A 311 -21.59 -3.69 -0.55
C LYS A 311 -20.88 -2.91 0.56
N SER A 312 -19.55 -3.05 0.63
CA SER A 312 -18.68 -2.34 1.58
C SER A 312 -17.61 -1.51 0.85
N PRO A 313 -18.00 -0.50 0.04
CA PRO A 313 -17.02 0.29 -0.71
C PRO A 313 -16.02 0.96 0.23
N HIS A 314 -14.76 1.05 -0.18
CA HIS A 314 -13.66 1.64 0.59
C HIS A 314 -13.27 0.88 1.87
N GLU A 315 -13.77 -0.35 2.03
CA GLU A 315 -13.19 -1.34 2.93
C GLU A 315 -12.12 -2.12 2.14
N ALA A 316 -10.89 -2.24 2.67
CA ALA A 316 -9.77 -2.71 1.88
C ALA A 316 -9.97 -4.13 1.30
N GLY A 317 -10.55 -5.05 2.07
CA GLY A 317 -10.85 -6.41 1.62
C GLY A 317 -11.94 -6.46 0.54
N TYR A 318 -12.95 -5.59 0.63
CA TYR A 318 -13.98 -5.49 -0.40
C TYR A 318 -13.40 -4.92 -1.70
N ASP A 319 -12.59 -3.87 -1.62
CA ASP A 319 -11.92 -3.29 -2.78
C ASP A 319 -10.93 -4.29 -3.41
N ALA A 320 -10.20 -5.06 -2.60
CA ALA A 320 -9.35 -6.15 -3.07
C ALA A 320 -10.16 -7.24 -3.79
N PHE A 321 -11.35 -7.58 -3.29
CA PHE A 321 -12.29 -8.48 -3.94
C PHE A 321 -12.76 -7.93 -5.29
N LEU A 322 -13.22 -6.67 -5.36
CA LEU A 322 -13.65 -6.06 -6.61
C LEU A 322 -12.51 -6.05 -7.66
N CYS A 323 -11.30 -5.73 -7.21
CA CYS A 323 -10.10 -5.70 -8.03
C CYS A 323 -9.70 -7.09 -8.55
N GLY A 324 -9.69 -8.10 -7.67
CA GLY A 324 -9.30 -9.47 -7.99
C GLY A 324 -10.41 -10.31 -8.61
N SER A 325 -11.66 -9.83 -8.58
CA SER A 325 -12.80 -10.56 -9.12
C SER A 325 -12.55 -10.92 -10.59
N GLY A 326 -12.64 -12.22 -10.90
CA GLY A 326 -12.34 -12.77 -12.21
C GLY A 326 -13.03 -12.05 -13.36
N LYS A 327 -14.22 -11.46 -13.17
CA LYS A 327 -14.92 -10.70 -14.22
C LYS A 327 -14.07 -9.64 -14.90
N MET A 328 -13.13 -8.99 -14.20
CA MET A 328 -12.26 -7.97 -14.80
C MET A 328 -11.12 -8.54 -15.65
N LEU A 329 -10.42 -9.56 -15.15
CA LEU A 329 -9.30 -10.20 -15.84
C LEU A 329 -9.76 -11.10 -17.01
N HIS A 330 -10.90 -11.77 -16.83
CA HIS A 330 -11.44 -12.73 -17.79
C HIS A 330 -12.10 -12.04 -18.99
N LYS A 331 -12.81 -10.92 -18.80
CA LYS A 331 -13.41 -10.16 -19.91
C LYS A 331 -12.37 -9.54 -20.84
N HIS A 332 -11.21 -9.13 -20.32
CA HIS A 332 -10.11 -8.64 -21.15
C HIS A 332 -9.56 -9.78 -22.02
N SER A 333 -9.38 -10.96 -21.44
CA SER A 333 -8.76 -12.08 -22.12
C SER A 333 -9.65 -12.72 -23.18
N PHE A 334 -10.93 -12.96 -22.87
CA PHE A 334 -11.87 -13.59 -23.80
C PHE A 334 -12.08 -12.76 -25.08
N ARG A 335 -12.09 -11.42 -24.94
CA ARG A 335 -12.23 -10.49 -26.07
C ARG A 335 -10.95 -10.32 -26.89
N GLY A 336 -9.78 -10.59 -26.28
CA GLY A 336 -8.49 -10.69 -26.98
C GLY A 336 -8.35 -11.99 -27.78
N CYS A 337 -8.83 -13.11 -27.23
CA CYS A 337 -8.88 -14.42 -27.92
C CYS A 337 -9.81 -14.40 -29.15
N LEU A 338 -10.97 -13.75 -29.06
CA LEU A 338 -11.87 -13.53 -30.20
C LEU A 338 -11.21 -12.80 -31.38
N GLY A 339 -10.14 -12.04 -31.14
CA GLY A 339 -9.42 -11.31 -32.17
C GLY A 339 -8.25 -12.06 -32.82
N THR A 340 -7.81 -13.22 -32.28
CA THR A 340 -6.51 -13.79 -32.65
C THR A 340 -6.48 -15.21 -33.23
N CYS A 341 -7.45 -16.11 -33.02
CA CYS A 341 -7.57 -17.36 -33.82
C CYS A 341 -8.84 -18.14 -33.49
N GLY A 342 -9.38 -18.85 -34.49
CA GLY A 342 -10.46 -19.81 -34.33
C GLY A 342 -10.04 -21.06 -33.54
N ALA A 343 -11.01 -21.65 -32.84
CA ALA A 343 -10.88 -22.69 -31.81
C ALA A 343 -10.43 -22.16 -30.44
N VAL A 344 -11.39 -21.62 -29.68
CA VAL A 344 -11.26 -21.31 -28.26
C VAL A 344 -11.44 -22.63 -27.49
N GLU A 345 -10.44 -23.06 -26.72
CA GLU A 345 -10.63 -24.11 -25.71
C GLU A 345 -11.74 -23.66 -24.74
N ALA A 346 -12.66 -24.58 -24.41
CA ALA A 346 -13.87 -24.26 -23.65
C ALA A 346 -13.58 -23.64 -22.26
N ASP A 347 -12.37 -23.85 -21.71
CA ASP A 347 -11.95 -23.36 -20.40
C ASP A 347 -10.50 -22.83 -20.43
N PRO A 348 -10.28 -21.52 -20.60
CA PRO A 348 -8.93 -20.99 -20.64
C PRO A 348 -8.27 -21.05 -19.25
N SER A 349 -7.05 -21.57 -19.19
CA SER A 349 -6.26 -21.60 -17.96
C SER A 349 -5.73 -20.21 -17.58
N PHE A 350 -5.42 -19.99 -16.30
CA PHE A 350 -4.93 -18.69 -15.83
C PHE A 350 -3.64 -18.22 -16.52
N SER A 351 -2.80 -19.15 -16.98
CA SER A 351 -1.59 -18.83 -17.76
C SER A 351 -1.93 -18.21 -19.12
N GLN A 352 -3.00 -18.63 -19.78
CA GLN A 352 -3.46 -18.03 -21.04
C GLN A 352 -3.94 -16.58 -20.82
N TYR A 353 -4.54 -16.27 -19.66
CA TYR A 353 -4.90 -14.89 -19.30
C TYR A 353 -3.68 -13.99 -19.12
N LEU A 354 -2.61 -14.50 -18.50
CA LEU A 354 -1.35 -13.77 -18.37
C LEU A 354 -0.74 -13.44 -19.74
N THR A 355 -0.87 -14.34 -20.72
CA THR A 355 -0.39 -14.10 -22.09
C THR A 355 -1.14 -12.93 -22.75
N VAL A 356 -2.47 -12.86 -22.63
CA VAL A 356 -3.24 -11.74 -23.20
C VAL A 356 -2.93 -10.41 -22.48
N LEU A 357 -2.57 -10.48 -21.20
CA LEU A 357 -2.20 -9.33 -20.38
C LEU A 357 -0.70 -8.98 -20.45
N ALA A 358 0.11 -9.69 -21.26
CA ALA A 358 1.56 -9.53 -21.28
C ALA A 358 2.01 -8.08 -21.53
N GLU A 359 1.26 -7.29 -22.32
CA GLU A 359 1.54 -5.87 -22.55
C GLU A 359 1.36 -5.00 -21.29
N HIS A 360 0.62 -5.45 -20.29
CA HIS A 360 0.25 -4.72 -19.08
C HIS A 360 0.93 -5.26 -17.82
N VAL A 361 1.52 -6.45 -17.90
CA VAL A 361 2.31 -7.02 -16.80
C VAL A 361 3.41 -6.04 -16.40
N ASN A 362 3.55 -5.84 -15.09
CA ASN A 362 4.53 -4.94 -14.47
C ASN A 362 4.38 -3.46 -14.82
N LYS A 363 3.28 -3.06 -15.47
CA LYS A 363 2.94 -1.66 -15.74
C LYS A 363 1.90 -1.14 -14.75
N VAL A 364 2.35 -0.37 -13.77
CA VAL A 364 1.52 0.20 -12.71
C VAL A 364 1.14 1.63 -13.04
N ASN A 365 -0.11 2.00 -12.80
CA ASN A 365 -0.63 3.31 -13.17
C ASN A 365 0.04 4.44 -12.37
N LEU A 366 0.48 5.50 -13.06
CA LEU A 366 0.97 6.72 -12.44
C LEU A 366 -0.11 7.82 -12.52
N ILE A 367 -0.56 8.30 -11.36
CA ILE A 367 -1.46 9.45 -11.30
C ILE A 367 -0.65 10.74 -11.40
N ARG A 368 -0.92 11.53 -12.44
CA ARG A 368 -0.39 12.89 -12.64
C ARG A 368 1.15 12.96 -12.56
N GLY A 369 1.80 12.34 -13.55
CA GLY A 369 3.24 12.45 -13.81
C GLY A 369 3.53 12.57 -15.30
N GLY A 370 4.82 12.64 -15.64
CA GLY A 370 5.32 12.70 -17.01
C GLY A 370 5.06 11.43 -17.82
N VAL A 371 4.75 10.31 -17.16
CA VAL A 371 4.35 9.03 -17.77
C VAL A 371 2.94 8.63 -17.32
N THR A 372 2.32 7.69 -18.04
CA THR A 372 0.99 7.15 -17.66
C THR A 372 1.06 5.92 -16.78
N SER A 373 2.18 5.21 -16.84
CA SER A 373 2.46 4.03 -16.03
C SER A 373 3.97 3.89 -15.82
N ILE A 374 4.35 3.30 -14.69
CA ILE A 374 5.71 2.87 -14.38
C ILE A 374 5.87 1.41 -14.77
N ASN A 375 6.95 1.07 -15.46
CA ASN A 375 7.28 -0.30 -15.83
C ASN A 375 8.31 -0.87 -14.85
N PHE A 376 7.88 -1.76 -13.95
CA PHE A 376 8.76 -2.35 -12.94
C PHE A 376 9.77 -3.37 -13.50
N SER A 377 9.51 -3.90 -14.70
CA SER A 377 10.40 -4.87 -15.37
C SER A 377 11.35 -4.25 -16.40
N GLY A 378 11.30 -2.93 -16.61
CA GLY A 378 12.12 -2.28 -17.64
C GLY A 378 12.01 -0.76 -17.63
N GLU A 379 12.20 -0.16 -18.79
CA GLU A 379 12.18 1.30 -18.96
C GLU A 379 10.75 1.87 -18.96
N ASP A 380 10.64 3.09 -18.44
CA ASP A 380 9.39 3.84 -18.44
C ASP A 380 9.17 4.48 -19.81
N VAL A 381 8.03 4.17 -20.44
CA VAL A 381 7.71 4.73 -21.75
C VAL A 381 7.17 6.16 -21.58
N PRO A 382 7.80 7.17 -22.23
CA PRO A 382 7.30 8.55 -22.20
C PRO A 382 5.86 8.62 -22.71
N CYS A 383 5.02 9.41 -22.04
CA CYS A 383 3.65 9.59 -22.50
C CYS A 383 3.58 10.61 -23.65
N CYS A 384 2.79 10.31 -24.68
CA CYS A 384 2.37 11.30 -25.67
C CYS A 384 1.35 12.26 -25.04
N HIS A 385 1.85 13.28 -24.31
CA HIS A 385 0.99 14.34 -23.80
C HIS A 385 0.41 15.18 -24.94
N PRO A 386 -0.80 15.74 -24.75
CA PRO A 386 -1.26 16.84 -25.58
C PRO A 386 -0.21 17.95 -25.70
N PRO A 387 -0.23 18.75 -26.80
CA PRO A 387 0.72 19.83 -26.97
C PRO A 387 0.77 20.75 -25.76
N VAL A 388 1.98 20.96 -25.26
CA VAL A 388 2.27 21.91 -24.18
C VAL A 388 1.86 23.31 -24.63
N LEU A 389 1.18 24.07 -23.77
CA LEU A 389 0.81 25.44 -24.05
C LEU A 389 1.73 26.42 -23.32
N VAL A 390 1.97 27.58 -23.91
CA VAL A 390 2.61 28.73 -23.27
C VAL A 390 1.62 29.88 -23.19
N VAL A 391 1.57 30.53 -22.04
CA VAL A 391 0.81 31.75 -21.78
C VAL A 391 1.79 32.89 -21.67
N HIS A 392 1.62 33.90 -22.52
CA HIS A 392 2.33 35.16 -22.43
C HIS A 392 1.42 36.22 -21.82
N VAL A 393 1.85 36.80 -20.72
CA VAL A 393 1.13 37.85 -20.01
C VAL A 393 1.52 39.21 -20.60
N ARG A 394 0.52 39.98 -21.04
CA ARG A 394 0.73 41.31 -21.65
C ARG A 394 0.27 42.46 -20.75
N GLY A 395 -0.88 42.30 -20.11
CA GLY A 395 -1.55 43.38 -19.36
C GLY A 395 -1.66 43.18 -17.86
N TRP A 396 -1.08 42.11 -17.30
CA TRP A 396 -1.18 41.74 -15.88
C TRP A 396 0.20 41.48 -15.25
N PRO A 397 0.99 42.54 -14.97
CA PRO A 397 2.32 42.37 -14.40
C PRO A 397 2.26 41.77 -13.00
N GLY A 398 3.21 40.89 -12.68
CA GLY A 398 3.36 40.33 -11.33
C GLY A 398 2.57 39.06 -11.04
N LEU A 399 1.86 38.50 -12.02
CA LEU A 399 1.13 37.24 -11.82
C LEU A 399 2.02 36.11 -11.31
N ASN A 400 1.46 35.28 -10.44
CA ASN A 400 2.05 34.03 -9.99
C ASN A 400 1.33 32.81 -10.62
N GLU A 401 1.89 31.63 -10.43
CA GLU A 401 1.36 30.37 -10.99
C GLU A 401 -0.06 30.06 -10.49
N ARG A 402 -0.40 30.48 -9.26
CA ARG A 402 -1.69 30.20 -8.62
C ARG A 402 -2.81 31.02 -9.26
N GLU A 403 -2.55 32.28 -9.59
CA GLU A 403 -3.50 33.16 -10.28
C GLU A 403 -3.75 32.69 -11.70
N ILE A 404 -2.68 32.33 -12.43
CA ILE A 404 -2.80 31.70 -13.75
C ILE A 404 -3.61 30.40 -13.66
N TYR A 405 -3.34 29.56 -12.66
CA TYR A 405 -4.12 28.34 -12.44
C TYR A 405 -5.60 28.65 -12.19
N GLN A 406 -5.91 29.66 -11.37
CA GLN A 406 -7.29 30.06 -11.06
C GLN A 406 -8.05 30.55 -12.30
N GLU A 407 -7.40 31.32 -13.16
CA GLU A 407 -7.95 31.80 -14.43
C GLU A 407 -8.44 30.62 -15.31
N PHE A 408 -7.59 29.61 -15.49
CA PHE A 408 -7.94 28.45 -16.33
C PHE A 408 -8.82 27.42 -15.61
N LYS A 409 -8.86 27.40 -14.27
CA LYS A 409 -9.55 26.38 -13.45
C LYS A 409 -11.04 26.23 -13.80
N SER A 410 -11.71 27.32 -14.13
CA SER A 410 -13.14 27.35 -14.50
C SER A 410 -13.42 26.58 -15.80
N LEU A 411 -12.46 26.60 -16.73
CA LEU A 411 -12.58 25.97 -18.04
C LEU A 411 -12.01 24.56 -18.04
N CYS A 412 -10.83 24.37 -17.46
CA CYS A 412 -10.01 23.18 -17.63
C CYS A 412 -9.04 22.98 -16.47
N ARG A 413 -8.61 21.73 -16.27
CA ARG A 413 -7.54 21.42 -15.32
C ARG A 413 -6.18 21.38 -16.03
N PHE A 414 -5.32 22.32 -15.66
CA PHE A 414 -3.94 22.42 -16.12
C PHE A 414 -2.98 22.43 -14.94
N ASP A 415 -1.79 21.87 -15.15
CA ASP A 415 -0.64 22.12 -14.29
C ASP A 415 0.10 23.32 -14.86
N VAL A 416 0.41 24.29 -14.00
CA VAL A 416 1.04 25.56 -14.37
C VAL A 416 2.47 25.56 -13.83
N ARG A 417 3.41 26.01 -14.65
CA ARG A 417 4.81 26.26 -14.24
C ARG A 417 5.29 27.57 -14.85
N ARG A 418 5.92 28.42 -14.06
CA ARG A 418 6.51 29.66 -14.52
C ARG A 418 7.74 29.36 -15.37
N LEU A 419 7.81 30.00 -16.54
CA LEU A 419 8.93 29.90 -17.47
C LEU A 419 9.83 31.15 -17.41
N SER A 420 9.24 32.33 -17.26
CA SER A 420 9.95 33.61 -17.11
C SER A 420 9.08 34.62 -16.37
N LYS A 421 9.51 35.89 -16.28
CA LYS A 421 8.76 36.94 -15.58
C LYS A 421 7.30 37.03 -16.04
N ASN A 422 7.05 36.91 -17.35
CA ASN A 422 5.74 37.09 -17.97
C ASN A 422 5.26 35.86 -18.77
N GLN A 423 5.91 34.70 -18.61
CA GLN A 423 5.55 33.49 -19.36
C GLN A 423 5.32 32.29 -18.43
N PHE A 424 4.28 31.52 -18.75
CA PHE A 424 3.90 30.31 -18.02
C PHE A 424 3.66 29.16 -18.98
N ILE A 425 3.99 27.95 -18.56
CA ILE A 425 3.68 26.72 -19.27
C ILE A 425 2.43 26.11 -18.66
N LEU A 426 1.51 25.66 -19.52
CA LEU A 426 0.35 24.87 -19.14
C LEU A 426 0.47 23.45 -19.71
N LEU A 427 0.33 22.46 -18.84
CA LEU A 427 0.23 21.04 -19.19
C LEU A 427 -1.14 20.48 -18.83
N SER A 428 -1.72 19.71 -19.74
CA SER A 428 -2.94 18.94 -19.46
C SER A 428 -2.85 17.55 -20.04
N ASN A 429 -3.51 16.60 -19.41
CA ASN A 429 -3.61 15.23 -19.89
C ASN A 429 -4.76 15.01 -20.90
N GLN A 430 -5.53 16.06 -21.23
CA GLN A 430 -6.64 15.95 -22.18
C GLN A 430 -6.48 16.88 -23.39
N TYR A 431 -6.52 16.31 -24.59
CA TYR A 431 -6.53 17.06 -25.86
C TYR A 431 -7.72 18.04 -25.95
N LYS A 432 -8.86 17.69 -25.35
CA LYS A 432 -10.04 18.58 -25.30
C LYS A 432 -9.73 19.89 -24.58
N HIS A 433 -8.98 19.84 -23.47
CA HIS A 433 -8.61 21.03 -22.71
C HIS A 433 -7.72 21.95 -23.53
N VAL A 434 -6.71 21.40 -24.20
CA VAL A 434 -5.79 22.15 -25.07
C VAL A 434 -6.56 22.86 -26.19
N ARG A 435 -7.47 22.15 -26.87
CA ARG A 435 -8.32 22.73 -27.93
C ARG A 435 -9.24 23.83 -27.41
N LEU A 436 -9.85 23.63 -26.24
CA LEU A 436 -10.77 24.60 -25.64
C LEU A 436 -10.06 25.90 -25.27
N VAL A 437 -8.91 25.81 -24.61
CA VAL A 437 -8.13 26.99 -24.21
C VAL A 437 -7.61 27.76 -25.42
N LEU A 438 -7.06 27.08 -26.42
CA LEU A 438 -6.61 27.73 -27.65
C LEU A 438 -7.74 28.45 -28.39
N ARG A 439 -8.98 27.94 -28.32
CA ARG A 439 -10.15 28.58 -28.91
C ARG A 439 -10.60 29.80 -28.10
N ASN A 440 -10.76 29.65 -26.79
CA ASN A 440 -11.33 30.70 -25.93
C ASN A 440 -10.37 31.88 -25.72
N TYR A 441 -9.07 31.61 -25.61
CA TYR A 441 -8.05 32.65 -25.36
C TYR A 441 -7.40 33.20 -26.64
N LYS A 442 -7.93 32.88 -27.83
CA LYS A 442 -7.38 33.33 -29.11
C LYS A 442 -7.34 34.87 -29.23
N ARG A 443 -8.28 35.57 -28.61
CA ARG A 443 -8.44 37.04 -28.64
C ARG A 443 -8.49 37.66 -27.25
N HIS A 444 -7.92 37.00 -26.24
CA HIS A 444 -7.97 37.49 -24.88
C HIS A 444 -7.09 38.75 -24.72
N PRO A 445 -7.57 39.84 -24.08
CA PRO A 445 -6.88 41.13 -24.08
C PRO A 445 -5.57 41.12 -23.29
N GLN A 446 -5.51 40.34 -22.20
CA GLN A 446 -4.38 40.39 -21.25
C GLN A 446 -3.45 39.17 -21.34
N LEU A 447 -3.90 38.08 -21.96
CA LEU A 447 -3.22 36.78 -21.99
C LEU A 447 -3.17 36.29 -23.43
N GLN A 448 -2.00 35.90 -23.90
CA GLN A 448 -1.85 35.26 -25.20
C GLN A 448 -1.45 33.81 -24.99
N VAL A 449 -2.27 32.88 -25.46
CA VAL A 449 -2.00 31.44 -25.34
C VAL A 449 -1.61 30.86 -26.70
N SER A 450 -0.52 30.08 -26.74
CA SER A 450 -0.07 29.39 -27.94
C SER A 450 0.58 28.05 -27.63
N VAL A 451 0.83 27.23 -28.65
CA VAL A 451 1.57 25.97 -28.46
C VAL A 451 3.04 26.27 -28.18
N TYR A 452 3.58 25.65 -27.15
CA TYR A 452 4.99 25.79 -26.78
C TYR A 452 5.90 25.24 -27.89
N ARG A 453 6.91 26.02 -28.27
CA ARG A 453 7.94 25.65 -29.24
C ARG A 453 9.28 25.94 -28.60
N HIS A 454 10.10 24.91 -28.43
CA HIS A 454 11.37 25.01 -27.70
C HIS A 454 12.25 26.16 -28.20
N TRP A 455 12.45 26.26 -29.51
CA TRP A 455 13.28 27.27 -30.17
C TRP A 455 12.81 28.72 -30.00
N ARG A 456 11.51 28.95 -29.76
CA ARG A 456 10.94 30.31 -29.65
C ARG A 456 10.71 30.76 -28.22
N HIS A 457 10.49 29.80 -27.32
CA HIS A 457 10.00 30.10 -25.98
C HIS A 457 10.99 29.69 -24.89
N SER A 458 12.00 28.86 -25.18
CA SER A 458 12.99 28.49 -24.17
C SER A 458 13.83 29.71 -23.76
N PRO A 459 13.91 30.04 -22.46
CA PRO A 459 14.77 31.11 -21.97
C PRO A 459 16.24 30.88 -22.34
N GLN A 460 16.70 29.62 -22.32
CA GLN A 460 18.09 29.24 -22.64
C GLN A 460 18.44 29.51 -24.10
N VAL A 461 17.48 29.33 -25.02
CA VAL A 461 17.68 29.54 -26.46
C VAL A 461 17.49 31.01 -26.82
N ASN A 462 16.51 31.69 -26.22
CA ASN A 462 16.30 33.12 -26.44
C ASN A 462 17.47 33.97 -25.91
N CYS A 463 18.16 33.56 -24.85
CA CYS A 463 19.38 34.24 -24.39
C CYS A 463 20.57 34.07 -25.35
N LEU A 464 20.57 33.06 -26.23
CA LEU A 464 21.63 32.85 -27.23
C LEU A 464 21.31 33.51 -28.58
N LEU A 465 20.08 33.95 -28.78
CA LEU A 465 19.59 34.59 -30.01
C LEU A 465 19.28 36.09 -29.84
N GLN A 466 19.46 36.62 -28.63
CA GLN A 466 19.47 38.06 -28.30
C GLN A 466 20.91 38.51 -28.12
#